data_AF-A0A7C4W1J8-F1
#
_entry.id   AF-A0A7C4W1J8-F1
#
_cell.length_a   1.000
_cell.length_b   1.000
_cell.length_c   1.000
_cell.angle_alpha   90.00
_cell.angle_beta   90.00
_cell.angle_gamma   90.00
#
_symmetry.space_group_name_H-M   'P 1'
#
loop_
_entity.id
_entity.type
_entity.pdbx_description
1 polymer ?
#
loop_
_entity_poly.entity_id
_entity_poly.type
_entity_poly.pdbx_seq_one_letter_code
_entity_poly.pdbx_strand_id
1 'polypeptide(L)' 'MAVVMAGFVDFEITWRADVFSGAPQSSSAAEFGTLGINFRARKPRDEAEWARTLAALNCQVPA' A
#
# COMPACT_ATOMS: atom_id res chain seq x y z
N MET A 1 -11.42 -14.50 -3.31
CA MET A 1 -10.44 -15.60 -3.14
C MET A 1 -9.02 -15.29 -3.64
N ALA A 2 -8.82 -14.43 -4.66
CA ALA A 2 -7.48 -14.23 -5.24
C ALA A 2 -6.48 -13.45 -4.36
N VAL A 3 -6.94 -12.48 -3.55
CA VAL A 3 -6.04 -11.58 -2.79
C VAL A 3 -5.35 -12.29 -1.62
N VAL A 4 -6.05 -13.19 -0.91
CA VAL A 4 -5.48 -13.96 0.22
C VAL A 4 -4.47 -14.99 -0.28
N MET A 5 -4.79 -15.69 -1.38
CA MET A 5 -3.88 -16.69 -1.99
C MET A 5 -2.63 -16.07 -2.62
N ALA A 6 -2.66 -14.77 -2.94
CA ALA A 6 -1.49 -14.08 -3.44
C ALA A 6 -0.40 -13.92 -2.37
N GLY A 7 -0.71 -14.15 -1.08
CA GLY A 7 0.28 -14.24 0.00
C GLY A 7 0.99 -12.91 0.30
N PHE A 8 0.32 -11.79 0.07
CA PHE A 8 0.81 -10.48 0.52
C PHE A 8 0.40 -10.25 1.97
N VAL A 9 1.30 -9.68 2.76
CA VAL A 9 1.07 -9.44 4.19
C VAL A 9 0.90 -7.96 4.53
N ASP A 10 1.18 -7.08 3.58
CA ASP A 10 1.27 -5.63 3.79
C ASP A 10 1.34 -4.87 2.45
N PHE A 11 1.53 -3.56 2.50
CA PHE A 11 1.97 -2.73 1.38
C PHE A 11 3.20 -1.90 1.76
N GLU A 12 3.93 -1.44 0.74
CA GLU A 12 5.11 -0.58 0.91
C GLU A 12 4.96 0.63 -0.01
N ILE A 13 5.20 1.83 0.53
CA ILE A 13 5.32 3.06 -0.26
C ILE A 13 6.71 3.09 -0.88
N THR A 14 6.77 3.08 -2.21
CA THR A 14 8.02 3.05 -2.98
C THR A 14 8.46 4.43 -3.47
N TRP A 15 7.53 5.40 -3.47
CA TRP A 15 7.81 6.77 -3.85
C TRP A 15 6.81 7.71 -3.20
N ARG A 16 7.25 8.92 -2.88
CA ARG A 16 6.42 10.01 -2.35
C ARG A 16 6.97 11.34 -2.85
N ALA A 17 6.16 12.16 -3.50
CA ALA A 17 6.52 13.55 -3.78
C ALA A 17 5.28 14.44 -3.93
N ASP A 18 5.52 15.74 -4.00
CA ASP A 18 4.52 16.73 -4.38
C ASP A 18 4.11 16.52 -5.84
N VAL A 19 2.81 16.32 -6.07
CA VAL A 19 2.27 16.08 -7.42
C VAL A 19 2.25 17.34 -8.29
N PHE A 20 2.35 18.52 -7.68
CA PHE A 20 2.32 19.81 -8.38
C PHE A 20 3.70 20.39 -8.65
N SER A 21 4.76 19.78 -8.11
CA SER A 21 6.14 20.20 -8.38
C SER A 21 6.46 20.13 -9.88
N GLY A 22 6.60 21.29 -10.53
CA GLY A 22 6.88 21.39 -11.95
C GLY A 22 5.67 21.23 -12.88
N ALA A 23 4.44 21.21 -12.34
CA ALA A 23 3.24 21.13 -13.15
C ALA A 23 3.00 22.45 -13.91
N PRO A 24 2.71 22.41 -15.23
CA PRO A 24 2.50 23.62 -16.04
C PRO A 24 1.21 24.37 -15.68
N GLN A 25 0.28 23.73 -14.97
CA GLN A 25 -0.91 24.36 -14.40
C GLN A 25 -0.96 24.07 -12.89
N SER A 26 -0.92 25.15 -12.10
CA SER A 26 -1.09 25.07 -10.65
C SER A 26 -2.57 24.90 -10.32
N SER A 27 -2.89 23.93 -9.46
CA SER A 27 -4.22 23.74 -8.88
C SER A 27 -4.22 24.23 -7.45
N SER A 28 -5.36 24.70 -6.93
CA SER A 28 -5.51 25.07 -5.51
C SER A 28 -5.19 23.91 -4.57
N ALA A 29 -5.25 22.67 -5.05
CA ALA A 29 -4.81 21.48 -4.32
C ALA A 29 -3.33 21.49 -3.89
N ALA A 30 -2.47 22.31 -4.51
CA ALA A 30 -1.09 22.52 -4.09
C ALA A 30 -0.99 23.21 -2.73
N GLU A 31 -1.91 24.13 -2.42
CA GLU A 31 -1.93 24.87 -1.16
C GLU A 31 -2.26 23.98 0.04
N PHE A 32 -2.91 22.84 -0.21
CA PHE A 32 -3.21 21.83 0.80
C PHE A 32 -2.07 20.81 0.98
N GLY A 33 -0.93 20.99 0.31
CA GLY A 33 0.25 20.12 0.45
C GLY A 33 0.01 18.70 -0.06
N THR A 34 -0.78 18.55 -1.12
CA THR A 34 -1.13 17.23 -1.67
C THR A 34 0.11 16.47 -2.14
N LEU A 35 0.31 15.24 -1.65
CA LEU A 35 1.42 14.39 -2.05
C LEU A 35 0.91 13.14 -2.77
N GLY A 36 1.61 12.76 -3.83
CA GLY A 36 1.40 11.52 -4.55
C GLY A 36 2.27 10.44 -3.93
N ILE A 37 1.77 9.20 -3.95
CA ILE A 37 2.54 8.03 -3.56
C ILE A 37 2.42 6.94 -4.61
N ASN A 38 3.53 6.23 -4.84
CA ASN A 38 3.48 4.90 -5.43
C ASN A 38 3.60 3.90 -4.29
N PHE A 39 2.81 2.84 -4.36
CA PHE A 39 2.88 1.76 -3.40
C PHE A 39 2.74 0.42 -4.10
N ARG A 40 3.20 -0.64 -3.45
CA ARG A 40 3.07 -2.02 -3.92
C ARG A 40 2.66 -2.94 -2.78
N ALA A 41 2.02 -4.05 -3.11
CA ALA A 41 1.80 -5.13 -2.17
C ALA A 41 3.14 -5.78 -1.78
N ARG A 42 3.33 -6.07 -0.50
CA ARG A 42 4.56 -6.62 0.08
C ARG A 42 4.39 -8.10 0.41
N LYS A 43 5.34 -8.91 -0.05
CA LYS A 43 5.47 -10.32 0.34
C LYS A 43 6.06 -10.45 1.75
N PRO A 44 5.74 -11.50 2.50
CA PRO A 44 6.38 -11.76 3.78
C PRO A 44 7.89 -11.93 3.62
N ARG A 45 8.66 -11.49 4.60
CA ARG A 45 10.11 -11.68 4.68
C ARG A 45 10.47 -13.14 4.96
N ASP A 46 9.64 -13.79 5.76
CA ASP A 46 9.77 -15.18 6.18
C ASP A 46 8.39 -15.80 6.48
N GLU A 47 8.39 -17.11 6.68
CA GLU A 47 7.17 -17.87 6.96
C GLU A 47 6.55 -17.49 8.32
N ALA A 48 7.36 -17.07 9.30
CA ALA A 48 6.88 -16.67 10.61
C ALA A 48 6.08 -15.36 10.54
N GLU A 49 6.51 -14.40 9.73
CA GLU A 49 5.75 -13.18 9.44
C GLU A 49 4.43 -13.50 8.76
N TRP A 50 4.45 -14.38 7.75
CA TRP A 50 3.22 -14.82 7.08
C TRP A 50 2.22 -15.45 8.06
N ALA A 51 2.67 -16.39 8.90
CA ALA A 51 1.82 -17.07 9.87
C ALA A 51 1.21 -16.09 10.89
N ARG A 52 2.00 -15.13 11.38
CA ARG A 52 1.50 -14.08 12.29
C ARG A 52 0.46 -13.19 11.63
N THR A 53 0.70 -12.75 10.39
CA THR A 53 -0.26 -11.90 9.66
C THR A 53 -1.54 -12.68 9.35
N LEU A 54 -1.43 -13.94 8.96
CA LEU A 54 -2.59 -14.80 8.73
C LEU A 54 -3.45 -14.96 9.99
N ALA A 55 -2.81 -15.20 11.14
CA ALA A 55 -3.51 -15.32 12.42
C ALA A 55 -4.17 -14.00 12.87
N ALA A 56 -3.65 -12.85 12.45
CA ALA A 56 -4.18 -11.53 12.78
C ALA A 56 -5.29 -11.03 11.81
N LEU A 57 -5.57 -11.77 10.73
CA LEU A 57 -6.65 -11.40 9.81
C LEU A 57 -8.00 -11.52 10.53
N ASN A 58 -8.61 -10.37 10.79
CA ASN A 58 -9.95 -10.28 11.39
C ASN A 58 -11.09 -10.51 10.38
N CYS A 59 -10.78 -10.73 9.10
CA CYS A 59 -11.78 -11.08 8.11
C CYS A 59 -11.99 -12.59 8.07
N GLN A 60 -13.26 -13.02 7.99
CA GLN A 60 -13.58 -14.41 7.73
C GLN A 60 -13.01 -14.78 6.36
N VAL A 61 -12.10 -15.75 6.32
CA VAL A 61 -11.71 -16.40 5.08
C VAL A 61 -12.92 -17.24 4.65
N PRO A 62 -13.57 -16.96 3.50
CA PRO A 62 -14.62 -17.82 2.99
C PRO A 62 -14.05 -19.21 2.77
N ALA A 63 -14.78 -20.24 3.20
CA ALA A 63 -14.41 -21.65 3.02
C ALA A 63 -14.27 -22.05 1.54
#